data_AF-K2RIU1-F1
#
_entry.id   AF-K2RIU1-F1
#
_cell.length_a   1.000
_cell.length_b   1.000
_cell.length_c   1.000
_cell.angle_alpha   90.00
_cell.angle_beta   90.00
_cell.angle_gamma   90.00
#
_symmetry.space_group_name_H-M   'P 1'
#
loop_
_entity.id
_entity.type
_entity.pdbx_description
1 polymer ?
#
loop_
_entity_poly.entity_id
_entity_poly.type
_entity_poly.pdbx_seq_one_letter_code
_entity_poly.pdbx_strand_id
1 'polypeptide(L)'
;MLPWPFLNRRYAFTSPAGNIMTNFVMNWDWDSAPSASLPAAGPTYRINVGRANPSIARAEYWFAYMLVETERLALPVYLDIALALLHRARGDRGELLAALRRIRDNTRAIAKVFYDNMTSDKVEPRVWMSWVQGFHAYGATEDAVTEEGAREYDGVSANQLPFFQVVDAFLGLRRTYLDGQERRSNILGAQREMGDGVARLCFRDEVRSGDEEVEGLMREIARVVRVSLFCSLLFPLLSCLRCGERMR
;
A
#
# COMPACT_ATOMS: atom_id res chain seq x y z
N MET A 1 -15.91 -5.67 27.27
CA MET A 1 -15.32 -4.43 26.71
C MET A 1 -14.43 -4.86 25.55
N LEU A 2 -14.72 -4.42 24.32
CA LEU A 2 -13.89 -4.73 23.16
C LEU A 2 -12.52 -4.03 23.32
N PRO A 3 -11.38 -4.70 23.13
CA PRO A 3 -10.04 -4.11 23.29
C PRO A 3 -9.69 -3.10 22.18
N TRP A 4 -10.47 -3.06 21.10
CA TRP A 4 -10.18 -2.32 19.87
C TRP A 4 -9.94 -0.81 20.08
N PRO A 5 -10.78 -0.05 20.84
CA PRO A 5 -10.52 1.37 21.06
C PRO A 5 -9.21 1.66 21.81
N PHE A 6 -8.75 0.72 22.65
CA PHE A 6 -7.45 0.84 23.32
C PHE A 6 -6.30 0.67 22.32
N LEU A 7 -6.39 -0.30 21.41
CA LEU A 7 -5.40 -0.51 20.35
C LEU A 7 -5.36 0.69 19.39
N ASN A 8 -6.51 1.22 18.99
CA ASN A 8 -6.62 2.42 18.17
C ASN A 8 -5.87 3.61 18.78
N ARG A 9 -6.06 3.86 20.08
CA ARG A 9 -5.30 4.90 20.81
C ARG A 9 -3.81 4.59 20.89
N ARG A 10 -3.43 3.35 21.20
CA ARG A 10 -2.04 2.93 21.36
C ARG A 10 -1.21 3.05 20.07
N TYR A 11 -1.84 2.82 18.92
CA TYR A 11 -1.20 2.87 17.61
C TYR A 11 -1.57 4.12 16.79
N ALA A 12 -2.34 5.03 17.38
CA ALA A 12 -2.73 6.34 16.85
C ALA A 12 -3.43 6.28 15.48
N PHE A 13 -4.46 5.43 15.35
CA PHE A 13 -5.39 5.41 14.21
C PHE A 13 -6.83 5.29 14.74
N THR A 14 -7.84 5.58 13.92
CA THR A 14 -9.25 5.63 14.39
C THR A 14 -10.20 4.69 13.67
N SER A 15 -9.79 4.06 12.57
CA SER A 15 -10.65 3.15 11.81
C SER A 15 -11.16 1.98 12.67
N PRO A 16 -12.48 1.72 12.68
CA PRO A 16 -13.05 0.55 13.34
C PRO A 16 -12.77 -0.75 12.56
N ALA A 17 -12.52 -0.67 11.26
CA ALA A 17 -12.30 -1.82 10.37
C ALA A 17 -10.80 -2.22 10.26
N GLY A 18 -9.93 -1.60 11.05
CA GLY A 18 -8.49 -1.79 10.93
C GLY A 18 -7.87 -0.95 9.83
N ASN A 19 -6.67 -1.33 9.45
CA ASN A 19 -5.90 -0.71 8.39
C ASN A 19 -5.10 -1.75 7.62
N ILE A 20 -4.34 -1.30 6.62
CA ILE A 20 -3.49 -2.15 5.78
C ILE A 20 -2.53 -3.04 6.60
N MET A 21 -2.02 -2.54 7.73
CA MET A 21 -1.09 -3.27 8.57
C MET A 21 -1.81 -4.38 9.33
N THR A 22 -2.95 -4.09 9.95
CA THR A 22 -3.70 -5.11 10.70
C THR A 22 -4.38 -6.13 9.79
N ASN A 23 -4.85 -5.70 8.63
CA ASN A 23 -5.68 -6.54 7.76
C ASN A 23 -4.83 -7.47 6.87
N PHE A 24 -3.61 -7.05 6.52
CA PHE A 24 -2.74 -7.80 5.61
C PHE A 24 -1.35 -8.06 6.20
N VAL A 25 -0.57 -7.00 6.48
CA VAL A 25 0.87 -7.15 6.77
C VAL A 25 1.14 -7.95 8.05
N MET A 26 0.40 -7.67 9.12
CA MET A 26 0.50 -8.37 10.40
C MET A 26 -0.40 -9.62 10.46
N ASN A 27 -1.23 -9.83 9.44
CA ASN A 27 -2.10 -11.00 9.29
C ASN A 27 -1.49 -12.04 8.33
N TRP A 28 -0.17 -12.05 8.18
CA TRP A 28 0.53 -12.95 7.26
C TRP A 28 1.47 -13.88 8.02
N ASP A 29 1.34 -15.17 7.76
CA ASP A 29 2.20 -16.21 8.31
C ASP A 29 3.15 -16.73 7.24
N TRP A 30 4.43 -16.41 7.39
CA TRP A 30 5.51 -16.86 6.51
C TRP A 30 5.99 -18.28 6.80
N ASP A 31 5.68 -18.81 7.98
CA ASP A 31 6.13 -20.12 8.45
C ASP A 31 5.05 -21.20 8.26
N SER A 32 3.91 -20.84 7.67
CA SER A 32 2.77 -21.73 7.48
C SER A 32 3.10 -22.90 6.55
N ALA A 33 2.80 -24.14 6.97
CA ALA A 33 2.98 -25.30 6.11
C ALA A 33 2.04 -25.23 4.88
N PRO A 34 2.47 -25.69 3.70
CA PRO A 34 1.62 -25.67 2.50
C PRO A 34 0.36 -26.53 2.70
N SER A 35 -0.74 -26.11 2.09
CA SER A 35 -2.00 -26.86 2.09
C SER A 35 -2.43 -27.22 0.66
N ALA A 36 -3.37 -28.16 0.51
CA ALA A 36 -3.87 -28.60 -0.80
C ALA A 36 -4.46 -27.47 -1.66
N SER A 37 -4.75 -26.30 -1.07
CA SER A 37 -5.38 -25.17 -1.72
C SER A 37 -4.54 -23.89 -1.75
N LEU A 38 -3.39 -23.83 -1.05
CA LEU A 38 -2.56 -22.61 -0.95
C LEU A 38 -1.06 -22.90 -0.73
N PRO A 39 -0.16 -21.97 -1.13
CA PRO A 39 1.28 -22.05 -0.87
C PRO A 39 1.65 -22.11 0.62
N ALA A 40 2.92 -22.38 0.92
CA ALA A 40 3.52 -22.43 2.28
C ALA A 40 3.67 -21.06 2.98
N ALA A 41 2.86 -20.08 2.60
CA ALA A 41 2.78 -18.78 3.25
C ALA A 41 1.36 -18.27 2.99
N GLY A 42 0.76 -17.50 3.89
CA GLY A 42 -0.59 -16.99 3.65
C GLY A 42 -1.21 -16.21 4.81
N PRO A 43 -2.46 -15.75 4.64
CA PRO A 43 -3.17 -15.04 5.69
C PRO A 43 -3.46 -15.94 6.90
N THR A 44 -3.09 -15.50 8.11
CA THR A 44 -3.35 -16.23 9.36
C THR A 44 -4.86 -16.33 9.61
N TYR A 45 -5.54 -15.18 9.53
CA TYR A 45 -6.98 -15.08 9.65
C TYR A 45 -7.58 -14.81 8.28
N ARG A 46 -8.19 -15.86 7.72
CA ARG A 46 -8.94 -15.78 6.46
C ARG A 46 -10.33 -15.20 6.71
N ILE A 47 -10.80 -14.42 5.75
CA ILE A 47 -12.09 -13.72 5.80
C ILE A 47 -13.20 -14.64 5.27
N ASN A 48 -12.98 -15.25 4.10
CA ASN A 48 -14.01 -16.02 3.41
C ASN A 48 -13.99 -17.51 3.76
N VAL A 49 -13.87 -17.85 5.04
CA VAL A 49 -13.85 -19.25 5.51
C VAL A 49 -15.20 -19.93 5.21
N GLY A 50 -15.14 -21.19 4.77
CA GLY A 50 -16.34 -22.02 4.51
C GLY A 50 -17.03 -21.76 3.17
N ARG A 51 -16.47 -20.92 2.29
CA ARG A 51 -16.99 -20.70 0.94
C ARG A 51 -16.57 -21.82 -0.02
N ALA A 52 -17.51 -22.33 -0.80
CA ALA A 52 -17.28 -23.42 -1.74
C ALA A 52 -16.57 -23.00 -3.04
N ASN A 53 -16.54 -21.70 -3.37
CA ASN A 53 -15.93 -21.21 -4.62
C ASN A 53 -14.40 -21.02 -4.44
N PRO A 54 -13.55 -21.81 -5.12
CA PRO A 54 -12.09 -21.71 -5.00
C PRO A 54 -11.52 -20.37 -5.51
N SER A 55 -12.20 -19.69 -6.43
CA SER A 55 -11.78 -18.36 -6.91
C SER A 55 -11.75 -17.33 -5.78
N ILE A 56 -12.60 -17.46 -4.76
CA ILE A 56 -12.64 -16.52 -3.63
C ILE A 56 -11.35 -16.63 -2.81
N ALA A 57 -10.99 -17.84 -2.39
CA ALA A 57 -9.78 -18.08 -1.62
C ALA A 57 -8.51 -17.69 -2.39
N ARG A 58 -8.50 -17.97 -3.70
CA ARG A 58 -7.40 -17.57 -4.59
C ARG A 58 -7.27 -16.05 -4.70
N ALA A 59 -8.37 -15.33 -4.92
CA ALA A 59 -8.37 -13.88 -5.02
C ALA A 59 -7.97 -13.21 -3.69
N GLU A 60 -8.47 -13.72 -2.56
CA GLU A 60 -8.10 -13.27 -1.23
C GLU A 60 -6.59 -13.43 -0.98
N TYR A 61 -6.05 -14.61 -1.31
CA TYR A 61 -4.62 -14.90 -1.20
C TYR A 61 -3.77 -13.94 -2.04
N TRP A 62 -4.01 -13.85 -3.35
CA TRP A 62 -3.16 -13.06 -4.24
C TRP A 62 -3.29 -11.56 -3.97
N PHE A 63 -4.48 -11.09 -3.57
CA PHE A 63 -4.66 -9.71 -3.17
C PHE A 63 -3.84 -9.38 -1.91
N ALA A 64 -3.94 -10.21 -0.87
CA ALA A 64 -3.14 -10.03 0.35
C ALA A 64 -1.63 -10.16 0.05
N TYR A 65 -1.23 -11.18 -0.71
CA TYR A 65 0.16 -11.43 -1.09
C TYR A 65 0.80 -10.21 -1.75
N MET A 66 0.12 -9.55 -2.70
CA MET A 66 0.66 -8.35 -3.36
C MET A 66 1.02 -7.24 -2.35
N LEU A 67 0.19 -7.06 -1.32
CA LEU A 67 0.39 -6.02 -0.31
C LEU A 67 1.54 -6.37 0.63
N VAL A 68 1.59 -7.62 1.12
CA VAL A 68 2.61 -8.06 2.06
C VAL A 68 3.98 -8.19 1.37
N GLU A 69 4.02 -8.75 0.17
CA GLU A 69 5.25 -8.90 -0.61
C GLU A 69 5.84 -7.53 -1.00
N THR A 70 4.99 -6.55 -1.29
CA THR A 70 5.41 -5.16 -1.53
C THR A 70 6.19 -4.62 -0.33
N GLU A 71 5.65 -4.75 0.88
CA GLU A 71 6.32 -4.25 2.10
C GLU A 71 7.57 -5.05 2.45
N ARG A 72 7.56 -6.37 2.22
CA ARG A 72 8.74 -7.21 2.41
C ARG A 72 9.90 -6.76 1.52
N LEU A 73 9.62 -6.45 0.26
CA LEU A 73 10.60 -5.94 -0.70
C LEU A 73 10.95 -4.46 -0.48
N ALA A 74 10.12 -3.70 0.23
CA ALA A 74 10.35 -2.29 0.51
C ALA A 74 11.42 -2.03 1.58
N LEU A 75 11.74 -3.01 2.43
CA LEU A 75 12.76 -2.86 3.47
C LEU A 75 14.10 -2.28 2.97
N PRO A 76 14.74 -2.84 1.92
CA PRO A 76 15.96 -2.24 1.36
C PRO A 76 15.74 -0.84 0.79
N VAL A 77 14.54 -0.53 0.28
CA VAL A 77 14.21 0.83 -0.22
C VAL A 77 14.22 1.83 0.93
N TYR A 78 13.68 1.50 2.09
CA TYR A 78 13.70 2.39 3.25
C TYR A 78 15.12 2.69 3.72
N LEU A 79 15.97 1.66 3.77
CA LEU A 79 17.37 1.82 4.12
C LEU A 79 18.09 2.71 3.10
N ASP A 80 17.91 2.46 1.81
CA ASP A 80 18.55 3.26 0.76
C ASP A 80 18.04 4.71 0.74
N ILE A 81 16.77 4.96 1.10
CA ILE A 81 16.25 6.33 1.30
C ILE A 81 16.99 7.02 2.43
N ALA A 82 17.13 6.36 3.59
CA ALA A 82 17.86 6.93 4.72
C ALA A 82 19.33 7.22 4.37
N LEU A 83 19.98 6.29 3.65
CA LEU A 83 21.34 6.47 3.14
C LEU A 83 21.43 7.61 2.13
N ALA A 84 20.50 7.72 1.18
CA ALA A 84 20.47 8.80 0.20
C ALA A 84 20.38 10.18 0.89
N LEU A 85 19.49 10.31 1.90
CA LEU A 85 19.37 11.53 2.70
C LEU A 85 20.68 11.85 3.45
N LEU A 86 21.34 10.84 4.02
CA LEU A 86 22.62 10.99 4.72
C LEU A 86 23.75 11.43 3.78
N HIS A 87 23.90 10.76 2.64
CA HIS A 87 24.93 11.09 1.64
C HIS A 87 24.71 12.48 1.06
N ARG A 88 23.45 12.87 0.83
CA ARG A 88 23.09 14.24 0.45
C ARG A 88 23.54 15.26 1.49
N ALA A 89 23.32 14.99 2.78
CA ALA A 89 23.72 15.88 3.87
C ALA A 89 25.24 16.02 4.00
N ARG A 90 25.99 14.96 3.66
CA ARG A 90 27.46 14.94 3.66
C ARG A 90 28.10 15.51 2.39
N GLY A 91 27.32 15.68 1.32
CA GLY A 91 27.85 16.08 0.01
C GLY A 91 28.47 14.94 -0.80
N ASP A 92 28.25 13.69 -0.39
CA ASP A 92 28.80 12.48 -1.01
C ASP A 92 28.01 12.11 -2.29
N ARG A 93 28.16 12.90 -3.35
CA ARG A 93 27.38 12.75 -4.59
C ARG A 93 27.45 11.33 -5.19
N GLY A 94 28.63 10.71 -5.18
CA GLY A 94 28.81 9.35 -5.72
C GLY A 94 27.95 8.31 -5.00
N GLU A 95 27.94 8.35 -3.67
CA GLU A 95 27.14 7.45 -2.83
C GLU A 95 25.65 7.76 -2.91
N LEU A 96 25.28 9.04 -3.03
CA LEU A 96 23.90 9.44 -3.29
C LEU A 96 23.37 8.81 -4.59
N LEU A 97 24.14 8.90 -5.68
CA LEU A 97 23.76 8.28 -6.95
C LEU A 97 23.68 6.76 -6.84
N ALA A 98 24.59 6.12 -6.11
CA ALA A 98 24.56 4.69 -5.87
C ALA A 98 23.28 4.28 -5.11
N ALA A 99 22.92 5.01 -4.05
CA ALA A 99 21.68 4.79 -3.31
C ALA A 99 20.44 4.99 -4.18
N LEU A 100 20.38 6.06 -4.98
CA LEU A 100 19.25 6.31 -5.89
C LEU A 100 19.08 5.21 -6.95
N ARG A 101 20.17 4.65 -7.47
CA ARG A 101 20.10 3.51 -8.42
C ARG A 101 19.54 2.27 -7.73
N ARG A 102 19.96 1.97 -6.50
CA ARG A 102 19.40 0.85 -5.72
C ARG A 102 17.92 1.06 -5.40
N ILE A 103 17.51 2.28 -5.00
CA ILE A 103 16.08 2.63 -4.80
C ILE A 103 15.29 2.35 -6.08
N ARG A 104 15.78 2.82 -7.23
CA ARG A 104 15.12 2.60 -8.52
C ARG A 104 14.95 1.11 -8.83
N ASP A 105 16.02 0.33 -8.69
CA ASP A 105 16.01 -1.08 -9.06
C ASP A 105 15.09 -1.89 -8.13
N ASN A 106 15.14 -1.63 -6.82
CA ASN A 106 14.23 -2.24 -5.85
C ASN A 106 12.77 -1.80 -6.07
N THR A 107 12.52 -0.53 -6.42
CA THR A 107 11.17 -0.04 -6.74
C THR A 107 10.61 -0.72 -8.00
N ARG A 108 11.45 -1.04 -8.99
CA ARG A 108 11.03 -1.83 -10.16
C ARG A 108 10.67 -3.26 -9.79
N ALA A 109 11.42 -3.89 -8.87
CA ALA A 109 11.10 -5.22 -8.36
C ALA A 109 9.74 -5.22 -7.64
N ILE A 110 9.45 -4.19 -6.84
CA ILE A 110 8.15 -4.02 -6.19
C ILE A 110 7.02 -3.81 -7.21
N ALA A 111 7.22 -2.96 -8.23
CA ALA A 111 6.23 -2.76 -9.29
C ALA A 111 5.89 -4.07 -10.02
N LYS A 112 6.89 -4.95 -10.19
CA LYS A 112 6.71 -6.27 -10.79
C LYS A 112 5.78 -7.18 -9.97
N VAL A 113 5.72 -7.03 -8.65
CA VAL A 113 4.78 -7.78 -7.80
C VAL A 113 3.33 -7.50 -8.23
N PHE A 114 2.97 -6.23 -8.40
CA PHE A 114 1.61 -5.89 -8.87
C PHE A 114 1.38 -6.37 -10.30
N TYR A 115 2.35 -6.18 -11.18
CA TYR A 115 2.23 -6.58 -12.59
C TYR A 115 2.02 -8.10 -12.76
N ASP A 116 2.81 -8.90 -12.06
CA ASP A 116 2.79 -10.37 -12.20
C ASP A 116 1.59 -11.02 -11.50
N ASN A 117 0.96 -10.32 -10.55
CA ASN A 117 -0.06 -10.91 -9.68
C ASN A 117 -1.47 -10.32 -9.84
N MET A 118 -1.59 -9.14 -10.43
CA MET A 118 -2.89 -8.51 -10.72
C MET A 118 -3.43 -8.95 -12.08
N THR A 119 -3.59 -10.26 -12.23
CA THR A 119 -4.06 -10.90 -13.46
C THR A 119 -5.39 -11.60 -13.17
N SER A 120 -6.27 -11.73 -14.16
CA SER A 120 -7.62 -12.30 -13.94
C SER A 120 -7.63 -13.77 -13.50
N ASP A 121 -6.55 -14.50 -13.77
CA ASP A 121 -6.33 -15.87 -13.29
C ASP A 121 -5.98 -15.94 -11.80
N LYS A 122 -5.42 -14.88 -11.22
CA LYS A 122 -5.07 -14.77 -9.80
C LYS A 122 -6.12 -14.00 -9.01
N VAL A 123 -6.51 -12.85 -9.53
CA VAL A 123 -7.48 -11.91 -8.94
C VAL A 123 -8.61 -11.69 -9.96
N GLU A 124 -9.60 -12.56 -9.94
CA GLU A 124 -10.77 -12.44 -10.81
C GLU A 124 -11.59 -11.19 -10.42
N PRO A 125 -11.82 -10.21 -11.32
CA PRO A 125 -12.39 -8.92 -10.95
C PRO A 125 -13.74 -9.00 -10.24
N ARG A 126 -14.66 -9.84 -10.74
CA ARG A 126 -16.00 -9.99 -10.16
C ARG A 126 -15.93 -10.57 -8.75
N VAL A 127 -15.09 -11.59 -8.57
CA VAL A 127 -14.90 -12.22 -7.25
C VAL A 127 -14.23 -11.25 -6.29
N TRP A 128 -13.19 -10.54 -6.75
CA TRP A 128 -12.48 -9.56 -5.95
C TRP A 128 -13.39 -8.44 -5.46
N MET A 129 -14.15 -7.79 -6.35
CA MET A 129 -15.07 -6.70 -5.99
C MET A 129 -16.15 -7.17 -5.01
N SER A 130 -16.74 -8.35 -5.23
CA SER A 130 -17.88 -8.82 -4.42
C SER A 130 -17.50 -9.48 -3.10
N TRP A 131 -16.33 -10.12 -3.00
CA TRP A 131 -15.98 -10.99 -1.86
C TRP A 131 -14.71 -10.60 -1.11
N VAL A 132 -13.79 -9.89 -1.76
CA VAL A 132 -12.49 -9.56 -1.16
C VAL A 132 -12.46 -8.08 -0.79
N GLN A 133 -12.69 -7.18 -1.76
CA GLN A 133 -12.62 -5.74 -1.51
C GLN A 133 -13.73 -5.25 -0.59
N GLY A 134 -14.98 -5.73 -0.77
CA GLY A 134 -16.15 -5.24 -0.04
C GLY A 134 -16.01 -5.30 1.49
N PHE A 135 -15.38 -6.36 2.02
CA PHE A 135 -15.15 -6.51 3.46
C PHE A 135 -14.16 -5.47 4.01
N HIS A 136 -13.16 -5.13 3.21
CA HIS A 136 -12.16 -4.12 3.56
C HIS A 136 -12.62 -2.71 3.27
N ALA A 137 -13.71 -2.54 2.49
CA ALA A 137 -14.13 -1.25 1.93
C ALA A 137 -15.11 -0.46 2.82
N TYR A 138 -15.69 -1.06 3.85
CA TYR A 138 -16.77 -0.44 4.61
C TYR A 138 -16.71 -0.79 6.10
N GLY A 139 -16.46 0.24 6.92
CA GLY A 139 -16.71 0.20 8.36
C GLY A 139 -17.89 1.10 8.72
N ALA A 140 -19.13 0.64 8.51
CA ALA A 140 -20.29 1.26 9.16
C ALA A 140 -20.34 0.73 10.60
N THR A 141 -20.03 1.55 11.60
CA THR A 141 -20.27 1.17 13.00
C THR A 141 -21.67 1.57 13.41
N GLU A 142 -22.38 0.71 14.15
CA GLU A 142 -23.66 1.05 14.80
C GLU A 142 -23.54 2.30 15.69
N ASP A 143 -22.35 2.54 16.28
CA ASP A 143 -22.02 3.72 17.09
C ASP A 143 -21.66 4.97 16.28
N ALA A 144 -21.67 4.91 14.93
CA ALA A 144 -21.35 6.06 14.10
C ALA A 144 -22.56 6.98 13.85
N VAL A 145 -23.74 6.70 14.42
CA VAL A 145 -24.85 7.64 14.42
C VAL A 145 -24.58 8.70 15.50
N THR A 146 -23.80 9.72 15.17
CA THR A 146 -23.80 10.96 15.95
C THR A 146 -25.06 11.77 15.60
N GLU A 147 -25.33 12.86 16.34
CA GLU A 147 -26.38 13.83 15.93
C GLU A 147 -26.14 14.41 14.51
N GLU A 148 -24.93 14.23 13.96
CA GLU A 148 -24.46 14.68 12.65
C GLU A 148 -24.56 13.60 11.55
N GLY A 149 -25.04 12.38 11.89
CA GLY A 149 -25.24 11.27 10.96
C GLY A 149 -24.16 10.18 11.04
N ALA A 150 -24.38 9.09 10.27
CA ALA A 150 -23.47 7.95 10.19
C ALA A 150 -22.08 8.36 9.67
N ARG A 151 -21.06 8.28 10.52
CA ARG A 151 -19.66 8.45 10.09
C ARG A 151 -19.17 7.22 9.30
N GLU A 152 -19.02 7.41 8.00
CA GLU A 152 -18.38 6.43 7.11
C GLU A 152 -16.86 6.48 7.25
N TYR A 153 -16.22 5.31 7.16
CA TYR A 153 -14.78 5.15 7.11
C TYR A 153 -14.40 4.51 5.78
N ASP A 154 -13.44 5.13 5.08
CA ASP A 154 -12.95 4.61 3.82
C ASP A 154 -12.29 3.24 3.96
N GLY A 155 -12.37 2.50 2.86
CA GLY A 155 -11.80 1.18 2.73
C GLY A 155 -10.29 1.12 2.89
N VAL A 156 -9.78 -0.08 3.16
CA VAL A 156 -8.35 -0.37 3.12
C VAL A 156 -7.89 -0.52 1.67
N SER A 157 -6.85 0.23 1.31
CA SER A 157 -6.31 0.30 -0.05
C SER A 157 -4.79 0.36 -0.05
N ALA A 158 -4.16 -0.05 -1.16
CA ALA A 158 -2.70 -0.16 -1.27
C ALA A 158 -1.95 1.16 -1.02
N ASN A 159 -2.55 2.33 -1.31
CA ASN A 159 -1.99 3.65 -0.99
C ASN A 159 -1.78 3.90 0.52
N GLN A 160 -2.33 3.04 1.38
CA GLN A 160 -2.11 3.06 2.82
C GLN A 160 -0.79 2.37 3.22
N LEU A 161 -0.14 1.63 2.32
CA LEU A 161 1.13 0.95 2.61
C LEU A 161 2.27 1.96 2.91
N PRO A 162 3.14 1.68 3.89
CA PRO A 162 4.31 2.50 4.19
C PRO A 162 5.19 2.77 2.96
N PHE A 163 5.35 1.79 2.06
CA PHE A 163 6.15 1.93 0.84
C PHE A 163 5.76 3.16 0.02
N PHE A 164 4.49 3.28 -0.37
CA PHE A 164 4.04 4.39 -1.21
C PHE A 164 4.20 5.73 -0.48
N GLN A 165 3.86 5.78 0.80
CA GLN A 165 3.95 7.03 1.58
C GLN A 165 5.38 7.52 1.75
N VAL A 166 6.32 6.63 2.05
CA VAL A 166 7.72 6.97 2.26
C VAL A 166 8.39 7.37 0.95
N VAL A 167 8.12 6.64 -0.13
CA VAL A 167 8.70 6.94 -1.44
C VAL A 167 8.12 8.25 -2.00
N ASP A 168 6.82 8.51 -1.86
CA ASP A 168 6.23 9.79 -2.26
C ASP A 168 6.83 10.96 -1.48
N ALA A 169 6.98 10.80 -0.15
CA ALA A 169 7.63 11.79 0.69
C ALA A 169 9.07 12.06 0.24
N PHE A 170 9.85 11.01 -0.04
CA PHE A 170 11.22 11.12 -0.53
C PHE A 170 11.31 11.82 -1.89
N LEU A 171 10.33 11.57 -2.75
CA LEU A 171 10.24 12.17 -4.08
C LEU A 171 9.58 13.55 -4.08
N GLY A 172 9.27 14.12 -2.92
CA GLY A 172 8.60 15.42 -2.82
C GLY A 172 7.25 15.46 -3.53
N LEU A 173 6.60 14.30 -3.68
CA LEU A 173 5.28 14.19 -4.29
C LEU A 173 4.25 14.62 -3.25
N ARG A 174 4.06 15.93 -3.11
CA ARG A 174 3.20 16.55 -2.07
C ARG A 174 1.70 16.25 -2.21
N ARG A 175 1.28 15.45 -3.20
CA ARG A 175 -0.10 14.96 -3.27
C ARG A 175 -0.18 13.69 -2.44
N THR A 176 -0.65 13.83 -1.20
CA THR A 176 -1.06 12.68 -0.42
C THR A 176 -2.30 12.08 -1.10
N TYR A 177 -2.23 10.80 -1.44
CA TYR A 177 -3.36 10.03 -1.97
C TYR A 177 -4.52 9.88 -0.96
N LEU A 178 -4.27 10.30 0.28
CA LEU A 178 -5.19 10.31 1.39
C LEU A 178 -5.26 11.75 1.90
N ASP A 179 -6.46 12.24 2.19
CA ASP A 179 -6.63 13.50 2.88
C ASP A 179 -6.16 13.41 4.35
N GLY A 180 -6.16 14.54 5.05
CA GLY A 180 -5.69 14.58 6.44
C GLY A 180 -6.51 13.72 7.41
N GLN A 181 -7.80 13.52 7.12
CA GLN A 181 -8.68 12.67 7.91
C GLN A 181 -8.44 11.19 7.61
N GLU A 182 -8.45 10.80 6.34
CA GLU A 182 -8.16 9.44 5.87
C GLU A 182 -6.78 8.97 6.37
N ARG A 183 -5.80 9.87 6.33
CA ARG A 183 -4.46 9.59 6.86
C ARG A 183 -4.48 9.35 8.38
N ARG A 184 -5.32 10.06 9.14
CA ARG A 184 -5.46 9.84 10.59
C ARG A 184 -6.26 8.59 10.93
N SER A 185 -7.28 8.26 10.15
CA SER A 185 -8.13 7.11 10.41
C SER A 185 -7.44 5.80 10.07
N ASN A 186 -6.68 5.76 8.98
CA ASN A 186 -6.21 4.52 8.39
C ASN A 186 -4.70 4.28 8.55
N ILE A 187 -3.89 5.30 8.82
CA ILE A 187 -2.42 5.13 8.90
C ILE A 187 -1.97 5.09 10.35
N LEU A 188 -1.00 4.23 10.67
CA LEU A 188 -0.42 4.19 12.02
C LEU A 188 0.38 5.45 12.35
N GLY A 189 0.43 5.85 13.63
CA GLY A 189 1.20 7.00 14.08
C GLY A 189 2.67 6.95 13.64
N ALA A 190 3.35 5.85 13.95
CA ALA A 190 4.76 5.65 13.59
C ALA A 190 5.00 5.68 12.06
N GLN A 191 4.06 5.14 11.27
CA GLN A 191 4.13 5.19 9.81
C GLN A 191 4.01 6.63 9.31
N ARG A 192 3.10 7.42 9.87
CA ARG A 192 2.99 8.85 9.54
C ARG A 192 4.26 9.61 9.89
N GLU A 193 4.81 9.37 11.10
CA GLU A 193 6.03 10.01 11.57
C GLU A 193 7.24 9.71 10.67
N MET A 194 7.37 8.47 10.21
CA MET A 194 8.41 8.08 9.25
C MET A 194 8.28 8.85 7.93
N GLY A 195 7.07 8.88 7.34
CA GLY A 195 6.82 9.63 6.11
C GLY A 195 7.06 11.14 6.27
N ASP A 196 6.60 11.73 7.39
CA ASP A 196 6.81 13.14 7.68
C ASP A 196 8.29 13.48 7.91
N GLY A 197 9.05 12.58 8.54
CA GLY A 197 10.50 12.69 8.71
C GLY A 197 11.23 12.73 7.38
N VAL A 198 10.90 11.82 6.48
CA VAL A 198 11.47 11.79 5.12
C VAL A 198 11.07 13.03 4.33
N ALA A 199 9.80 13.46 4.41
CA ALA A 199 9.33 14.65 3.71
C ALA A 199 10.08 15.93 4.14
N ARG A 200 10.38 16.08 5.44
CA ARG A 200 11.17 17.23 5.96
C ARG A 200 12.59 17.27 5.41
N LEU A 201 13.17 16.12 5.08
CA LEU A 201 14.53 16.00 4.56
C LEU A 201 14.58 15.90 3.03
N CYS A 202 13.42 15.96 2.38
CA CYS A 202 13.32 15.87 0.93
C CYS A 202 14.05 17.05 0.27
N PHE A 203 15.02 16.73 -0.57
CA PHE A 203 15.87 17.70 -1.25
C PHE A 203 15.49 17.89 -2.72
N ARG A 204 14.38 17.30 -3.19
CA ARG A 204 14.04 17.26 -4.62
C ARG A 204 13.91 18.64 -5.26
N ASP A 205 13.29 19.58 -4.56
CA ASP A 205 13.09 20.94 -5.07
C ASP A 205 14.45 21.64 -5.30
N GLU A 206 15.49 21.30 -4.52
CA GLU A 206 16.84 21.85 -4.66
C GLU A 206 17.60 21.26 -5.87
N VAL A 207 17.42 19.98 -6.18
CA VAL A 207 18.14 19.32 -7.28
C VAL A 207 17.52 19.55 -8.66
N ARG A 208 16.26 19.98 -8.75
CA ARG A 208 15.55 20.22 -10.02
C ARG A 208 16.25 21.16 -10.99
N SER A 209 17.07 22.08 -10.50
CA SER A 209 17.83 23.03 -11.31
C SER A 209 19.36 22.90 -11.16
N GLY A 210 19.83 21.92 -10.39
CA GLY A 210 21.24 21.85 -9.97
C GLY A 210 21.98 20.55 -10.32
N ASP A 211 21.30 19.40 -10.31
CA ASP A 211 21.94 18.10 -10.59
C ASP A 211 21.03 17.23 -11.46
N GLU A 212 21.25 17.29 -12.77
CA GLU A 212 20.43 16.61 -13.78
C GLU A 212 20.41 15.08 -13.62
N GLU A 213 21.51 14.48 -13.15
CA GLU A 213 21.62 13.04 -12.98
C GLU A 213 20.81 12.57 -11.78
N VAL A 214 20.91 13.30 -10.65
CA VAL A 214 20.11 13.03 -9.46
C VAL A 214 18.62 13.21 -9.74
N GLU A 215 18.20 14.32 -10.37
CA GLU A 215 16.79 14.49 -10.74
C GLU A 215 16.34 13.53 -11.84
N GLY A 216 17.25 13.07 -12.70
CA GLY A 216 17.00 11.98 -13.65
C GLY A 216 16.57 10.70 -12.94
N LEU A 217 17.34 10.24 -11.96
CA LEU A 217 17.03 9.05 -11.18
C LEU A 217 15.75 9.23 -10.33
N MET A 218 15.56 10.38 -9.69
CA MET A 218 14.34 10.66 -8.93
C MET A 218 13.09 10.64 -9.83
N ARG A 219 13.18 11.15 -11.07
CA ARG A 219 12.09 11.02 -12.06
C ARG A 219 11.84 9.58 -12.49
N GLU A 220 12.88 8.78 -12.66
CA GLU A 220 12.73 7.35 -12.98
C GLU A 220 11.98 6.60 -11.87
N ILE A 221 12.36 6.83 -10.61
CA ILE A 221 11.68 6.23 -9.44
C ILE A 221 10.21 6.68 -9.42
N ALA A 222 9.95 7.99 -9.55
CA ALA A 222 8.60 8.54 -9.58
C ALA A 222 7.72 7.94 -10.68
N ARG A 223 8.31 7.64 -11.86
CA ARG A 223 7.60 7.01 -12.97
C ARG A 223 7.16 5.59 -12.61
N VAL A 224 8.04 4.80 -12.00
CA VAL A 224 7.74 3.42 -11.59
C VAL A 224 6.62 3.39 -10.54
N VAL A 225 6.68 4.27 -9.55
CA VAL A 225 5.66 4.38 -8.49
C VAL A 225 4.29 4.75 -9.06
N ARG A 226 4.23 5.74 -9.96
CA ARG A 226 2.96 6.16 -10.59
C ARG A 226 2.30 5.05 -11.41
N VAL A 227 3.08 4.27 -12.16
CA VAL A 227 2.54 3.14 -12.94
C VAL A 227 1.98 2.07 -12.00
N SER A 228 2.68 1.78 -10.91
CA SER A 228 2.26 0.79 -9.91
C SER A 228 0.95 1.19 -9.22
N LEU A 229 0.82 2.47 -8.86
CA LEU A 229 -0.40 3.02 -8.28
C LEU A 229 -1.57 3.02 -9.27
N PHE A 230 -1.33 3.34 -10.54
CA PHE A 230 -2.34 3.27 -11.60
C PHE A 230 -2.89 1.85 -11.78
N CYS A 231 -2.03 0.83 -11.76
CA CYS A 231 -2.46 -0.58 -11.77
C CYS A 231 -3.33 -0.89 -10.54
N SER A 232 -2.93 -0.47 -9.33
CA SER A 232 -3.68 -0.74 -8.10
C SER A 232 -5.02 0.02 -7.98
N LEU A 233 -5.17 1.17 -8.65
CA LEU A 233 -6.34 2.04 -8.53
C LEU A 233 -7.36 1.88 -9.68
N LEU A 234 -6.96 1.43 -10.88
CA LEU A 234 -7.85 1.37 -12.06
C LEU A 234 -8.37 -0.01 -12.45
N PHE A 235 -7.92 -1.09 -11.82
CA PHE A 235 -8.56 -2.39 -12.04
C PHE A 235 -10.09 -2.36 -11.82
N PRO A 236 -10.65 -1.63 -10.84
CA PRO A 236 -12.10 -1.46 -10.70
C PRO A 236 -12.77 -0.76 -11.91
N LEU A 237 -12.13 0.26 -12.49
CA LEU A 237 -12.72 1.11 -13.53
C LEU A 237 -12.74 0.44 -14.90
N LEU A 238 -11.69 -0.32 -15.25
CA LEU A 238 -11.62 -1.02 -16.54
C LEU A 238 -12.57 -2.22 -16.62
N SER A 239 -12.90 -2.86 -15.49
CA SER A 239 -13.93 -3.91 -15.45
C SER A 239 -15.36 -3.37 -15.55
N CYS A 240 -15.64 -2.15 -15.05
CA CYS A 240 -16.95 -1.52 -15.18
C CYS A 240 -17.23 -1.01 -16.60
N LEU A 241 -16.22 -0.43 -17.28
CA LEU A 241 -16.39 0.09 -18.65
C LEU A 241 -16.64 -1.00 -19.69
N ARG A 242 -16.17 -2.24 -19.48
CA ARG A 242 -16.49 -3.37 -20.38
C ARG A 242 -17.87 -4.01 -20.14
N CYS A 243 -18.55 -3.68 -19.04
CA CYS A 243 -19.88 -4.22 -18.74
C CYS A 243 -21.02 -3.29 -19.21
N GLY A 244 -20.72 -2.04 -19.58
CA GLY A 244 -21.70 -1.05 -20.05
C GLY A 244 -22.10 -1.15 -21.52
N GLU A 245 -21.47 -2.01 -22.34
CA GLU A 245 -21.79 -2.17 -23.77
C GLU A 245 -22.66 -3.39 -24.11
N ARG A 246 -23.17 -4.13 -23.10
CA ARG A 246 -24.15 -5.20 -23.33
C ARG A 246 -25.31 -5.16 -22.34
N MET A 247 -26.10 -4.09 -22.39
CA MET A 247 -27.53 -4.14 -22.10
C MET A 247 -28.24 -3.19 -23.07
N ARG A 248 -28.60 -3.75 -24.24
CA ARG A 248 -29.86 -3.43 -24.91
C ARG A 248 -30.87 -4.48 -24.48
#